data_AF-A0A964HCP2-F1
#
_entry.id   AF-A0A964HCP2-F1
#
_cell.length_a   1.000
_cell.length_b   1.000
_cell.length_c   1.000
_cell.angle_alpha   90.00
_cell.angle_beta   90.00
_cell.angle_gamma   90.00
#
_symmetry.space_group_name_H-M   'P 1'
#
loop_
_entity.id
_entity.type
_entity.pdbx_description
1 polymer ?
#
loop_
_entity_poly.entity_id
_entity_poly.type
_entity_poly.pdbx_seq_one_letter_code
_entity_poly.pdbx_strand_id
1 'polypeptide(L)' 'EVDVLRLIARGLNNAEIAARLSLSDGTVRNHVSAILSKLDAADRTQAAVIAIQHGLGEG' A
#
# COMPACT_ATOMS: atom_id res chain seq x y z
N GLU A 1 7.33 -4.44 -1.40
CA GLU A 1 5.87 -4.34 -1.66
C GLU A 1 5.04 -4.49 -0.40
N VAL A 2 5.31 -5.49 0.46
CA VAL A 2 4.56 -5.68 1.71
C VAL A 2 4.59 -4.43 2.62
N ASP A 3 5.70 -3.71 2.72
CA ASP A 3 5.75 -2.48 3.52
C ASP A 3 4.82 -1.38 2.98
N VAL A 4 4.76 -1.22 1.66
CA VAL A 4 3.81 -0.29 1.02
C VAL A 4 2.37 -0.74 1.29
N LEU A 5 2.07 -2.03 1.16
CA LEU A 5 0.75 -2.59 1.45
C LEU A 5 0.34 -2.40 2.92
N ARG A 6 1.26 -2.59 3.88
CA ARG A 6 1.05 -2.35 5.31
C ARG A 6 0.73 -0.87 5.59
N LEU A 7 1.44 0.05 4.94
CA LEU A 7 1.18 1.48 5.12
C LEU A 7 -0.13 1.92 4.44
N ILE A 8 -0.50 1.30 3.32
CA ILE A 8 -1.84 1.46 2.70
C ILE A 8 -2.92 0.97 3.67
N ALA A 9 -2.74 -0.18 4.31
CA ALA A 9 -3.66 -0.73 5.31
C ALA A 9 -3.86 0.20 6.51
N ARG A 10 -2.83 0.98 6.86
CA ARG A 10 -2.86 2.03 7.89
C ARG A 10 -3.45 3.36 7.41
N GLY A 11 -3.90 3.45 6.16
CA GLY A 11 -4.54 4.63 5.59
C GLY A 11 -3.59 5.69 5.03
N LEU A 12 -2.27 5.44 4.98
CA LEU A 12 -1.31 6.45 4.53
C LEU A 12 -1.40 6.68 3.01
N ASN A 13 -1.27 7.93 2.58
CA ASN A 13 -1.19 8.29 1.17
C ASN A 13 0.22 8.09 0.58
N ASN A 14 0.38 8.25 -0.73
CA ASN A 14 1.65 7.97 -1.41
C ASN A 14 2.80 8.86 -0.93
N ALA A 15 2.53 10.12 -0.59
CA ALA A 15 3.54 11.05 -0.09
C ALA A 15 4.01 10.66 1.32
N GLU A 16 3.09 10.25 2.19
CA GLU A 16 3.42 9.76 3.54
C GLU A 16 4.23 8.46 3.48
N ILE A 17 3.85 7.55 2.58
CA ILE A 17 4.57 6.30 2.33
C ILE A 17 5.97 6.60 1.79
N ALA A 18 6.07 7.51 0.81
CA ALA A 18 7.33 7.93 0.20
C ALA A 18 8.30 8.48 1.26
N ALA A 19 7.82 9.39 2.12
CA ALA A 19 8.60 9.93 3.22
C ALA A 19 9.06 8.84 4.19
N ARG A 20 8.16 7.92 4.57
CA ARG A 20 8.45 6.88 5.58
C ARG A 20 9.39 5.79 5.08
N LEU A 21 9.39 5.51 3.78
CA LEU A 21 10.26 4.53 3.15
C LEU A 21 11.50 5.15 2.48
N SER A 22 11.68 6.47 2.56
CA SER A 22 12.74 7.20 1.84
C SER A 22 12.73 6.91 0.33
N LEU A 23 11.53 6.88 -0.28
CA LEU A 23 11.29 6.66 -1.70
C LEU A 23 10.73 7.92 -2.37
N SER A 24 10.77 7.97 -3.70
CA SER A 24 10.03 8.98 -4.45
C SER A 24 8.55 8.59 -4.58
N ASP A 25 7.65 9.58 -4.69
CA ASP A 25 6.21 9.35 -4.90
C ASP A 25 5.92 8.51 -6.16
N GLY A 26 6.69 8.70 -7.24
CA GLY A 26 6.59 7.87 -8.45
C GLY A 26 6.92 6.40 -8.20
N THR A 27 7.94 6.13 -7.38
CA THR A 27 8.31 4.76 -6.97
C THR A 27 7.21 4.12 -6.13
N VAL A 28 6.60 4.88 -5.20
CA VAL A 28 5.45 4.41 -4.42
C VAL A 28 4.27 4.10 -5.32
N ARG A 29 3.93 4.97 -6.29
CA ARG A 29 2.87 4.71 -7.27
C ARG A 29 3.10 3.41 -8.04
N ASN A 30 4.32 3.14 -8.48
CA ASN A 30 4.65 1.89 -9.15
C ASN A 30 4.43 0.67 -8.23
N HIS A 31 4.82 0.77 -6.95
CA HIS A 31 4.51 -0.28 -5.98
C HIS A 31 3.02 -0.46 -5.76
N VAL A 32 2.23 0.62 -5.65
CA VAL A 32 0.77 0.54 -5.52
C VAL A 32 0.17 -0.16 -6.73
N SER A 33 0.54 0.22 -7.96
CA SER A 33 0.04 -0.44 -9.18
C SER A 33 0.38 -1.93 -9.20
N ALA A 34 1.60 -2.32 -8.82
CA ALA A 34 1.99 -3.72 -8.75
C ALA A 34 1.19 -4.50 -7.69
N ILE A 35 0.95 -3.89 -6.53
CA ILE A 35 0.12 -4.46 -5.46
C ILE A 35 -1.31 -4.67 -5.92
N LEU A 36 -1.94 -3.66 -6.55
CA LEU A 36 -3.32 -3.76 -7.05
C LEU A 36 -3.44 -4.93 -8.04
N SER A 37 -2.49 -5.02 -8.98
CA SER A 37 -2.46 -6.12 -9.95
C SER A 37 -2.25 -7.49 -9.29
N LYS A 38 -1.41 -7.59 -8.26
CA LYS A 38 -1.14 -8.86 -7.56
C LYS A 38 -2.29 -9.34 -6.68
N LEU A 39 -3.06 -8.41 -6.13
CA LEU A 39 -4.20 -8.70 -5.26
C LEU A 39 -5.53 -8.77 -6.02
N ASP A 40 -5.51 -8.55 -7.34
CA ASP A 40 -6.71 -8.37 -8.16
C ASP A 40 -7.67 -7.30 -7.55
N ALA A 41 -7.08 -6.23 -7.03
CA ALA A 41 -7.79 -5.15 -6.37
C ALA A 41 -8.06 -4.00 -7.37
N ALA A 42 -9.30 -3.55 -7.45
CA ALA A 42 -9.76 -2.45 -8.30
C ALA A 42 -9.20 -1.10 -7.85
N ASP A 43 -8.99 -0.93 -6.54
CA ASP A 43 -8.45 0.30 -5.97
C ASP A 43 -7.71 0.08 -4.64
N ARG A 44 -7.08 1.16 -4.17
CA ARG A 44 -6.28 1.17 -2.93
C ARG A 44 -7.09 0.82 -1.69
N THR A 45 -8.38 1.15 -1.65
CA THR A 45 -9.26 0.84 -0.52
C THR A 45 -9.51 -0.66 -0.48
N GLN A 46 -9.79 -1.28 -1.63
CA GLN A 46 -9.90 -2.74 -1.71
C GLN A 46 -8.58 -3.42 -1.28
N ALA A 47 -7.44 -2.93 -1.75
CA ALA A 47 -6.14 -3.45 -1.30
C ALA A 47 -5.89 -3.28 0.21
N ALA A 48 -6.31 -2.14 0.79
CA ALA A 48 -6.24 -1.91 2.23
C ALA A 48 -7.11 -2.92 3.00
N VAL A 49 -8.34 -3.18 2.55
CA VAL A 49 -9.23 -4.17 3.17
C VAL A 49 -8.63 -5.57 3.12
N ILE A 50 -8.12 -5.99 1.96
CA ILE A 50 -7.42 -7.29 1.81
C ILE A 50 -6.25 -7.36 2.80
N ALA A 51 -5.41 -6.33 2.84
CA ALA A 51 -4.28 -6.28 3.76
C ALA A 51 -4.69 -6.41 5.24
N ILE A 52 -5.76 -5.71 5.65
CA ILE A 52 -6.31 -5.79 7.01
C ILE A 52 -6.80 -7.20 7.33
N GLN A 53 -7.54 -7.83 6.41
CA GLN A 53 -8.02 -9.22 6.58
C GLN A 53 -6.86 -10.22 6.74
N HIS A 54 -5.70 -9.91 6.14
CA HIS A 54 -4.47 -10.68 6.26
C HIS A 54 -3.57 -10.26 7.45
N GLY A 55 -4.05 -9.40 8.35
CA GLY A 55 -3.32 -8.97 9.56
C GLY A 55 -2.23 -7.92 9.31
N LEU A 56 -2.17 -7.31 8.12
CA LEU A 56 -1.16 -6.30 7.76
C LEU A 56 -1.55 -4.88 8.21
N GLY A 57 -2.74 -4.68 8.80
CA GLY A 57 -3.20 -3.38 9.31
C GLY A 57 -2.95 -3.13 10.79
N GLU A 58 -2.57 -4.16 11.55
CA GLU A 58 -2.43 -4.06 13.00
C GLU A 58 -0.97 -3.77 13.39
N GLY A 59 -0.77 -2.73 14.20
CA GLY A 59 0.51 -2.34 14.79
C GLY A 59 0.69 -0.85 14.94
#